data_AF-A0A9D0NZA0-F1
#
_entry.id   AF-A0A9D0NZA0-F1
#
_cell.length_a   1.000
_cell.length_b   1.000
_cell.length_c   1.000
_cell.angle_alpha   90.00
_cell.angle_beta   90.00
_cell.angle_gamma   90.00
#
_symmetry.space_group_name_H-M   'P 1'
#
loop_
_entity.id
_entity.type
_entity.pdbx_description
1 polymer ?
#
loop_
_entity_poly.entity_id
_entity_poly.type
_entity_poly.pdbx_seq_one_letter_code
_entity_poly.pdbx_strand_id
1 'polypeptide(L)' 'ANKLEPYAYLRYIFDKLPLAETLEDYEALLPWNLSREQLAVPNLVTCG' A
#
# COMPACT_ATOMS: atom_id res chain seq x y z
N ALA A 1 -9.69 0.74 13.11
CA ALA A 1 -8.82 0.44 11.95
C ALA A 1 -7.91 1.64 11.69
N ASN A 2 -6.67 1.43 11.22
CA ASN A 2 -5.49 2.30 11.34
C ASN A 2 -5.52 3.67 10.62
N LYS A 3 -6.71 4.28 10.42
CA LYS A 3 -6.93 5.55 9.72
C LYS A 3 -6.33 5.60 8.30
N LEU A 4 -6.02 4.43 7.74
CA LEU A 4 -5.65 4.27 6.34
C LEU A 4 -6.93 4.31 5.50
N GLU A 5 -6.85 4.93 4.34
CA GLU A 5 -7.93 4.86 3.36
C GLU A 5 -7.98 3.41 2.82
N PRO A 6 -9.13 2.70 2.96
CA PRO A 6 -9.20 1.27 2.66
C PRO A 6 -8.79 0.91 1.23
N TYR A 7 -9.18 1.71 0.24
CA TYR A 7 -8.87 1.42 -1.15
C TYR A 7 -7.37 1.57 -1.45
N ALA A 8 -6.73 2.63 -0.97
CA ALA A 8 -5.30 2.87 -1.12
C ALA A 8 -4.46 1.74 -0.50
N TYR A 9 -4.87 1.25 0.68
CA TYR A 9 -4.23 0.11 1.34
C TYR A 9 -4.34 -1.18 0.52
N LEU A 10 -5.54 -1.53 0.04
CA LEU A 10 -5.75 -2.75 -0.76
C LEU A 10 -4.99 -2.71 -2.09
N ARG A 11 -5.04 -1.56 -2.79
CA ARG A 11 -4.28 -1.35 -4.02
C ARG A 11 -2.78 -1.55 -3.78
N TYR A 12 -2.25 -0.91 -2.74
CA TYR A 12 -0.83 -1.03 -2.39
C TYR A 12 -0.43 -2.48 -2.09
N ILE A 13 -1.25 -3.21 -1.32
CA ILE A 13 -1.00 -4.62 -1.04
C ILE A 13 -0.97 -5.44 -2.33
N PHE A 14 -1.97 -5.30 -3.21
CA PHE A 14 -2.01 -6.14 -4.41
C PHE A 14 -0.84 -5.87 -5.37
N ASP A 15 -0.29 -4.65 -5.38
CA ASP A 15 0.91 -4.33 -6.16
C ASP A 15 2.19 -4.98 -5.56
N LYS A 16 2.24 -5.20 -4.23
CA LYS A 16 3.43 -5.68 -3.52
C LYS A 16 3.40 -7.16 -3.16
N LEU A 17 2.21 -7.73 -2.96
CA LEU A 17 2.02 -9.13 -2.55
C LEU A 17 2.71 -10.12 -3.50
N PRO A 18 2.66 -9.96 -4.84
CA PRO A 18 3.34 -10.89 -5.74
C PRO A 18 4.87 -10.85 -5.66
N LEU A 19 5.44 -9.82 -5.04
CA LEU A 19 6.88 -9.61 -4.90
C LEU A 19 7.41 -10.00 -3.51
N ALA A 20 6.54 -10.38 -2.57
CA ALA A 20 6.91 -10.71 -1.20
C ALA A 20 7.46 -12.14 -1.11
N GLU A 21 8.69 -12.30 -0.62
CA GLU A 21 9.37 -13.60 -0.52
C GLU A 21 9.65 -14.01 0.93
N THR A 22 9.81 -13.03 1.81
CA THR A 22 10.21 -13.23 3.21
C THR A 22 9.09 -12.88 4.18
N LEU A 23 9.18 -13.36 5.42
CA LEU A 23 8.21 -13.02 6.46
C LEU A 23 8.15 -11.51 6.68
N GLU A 24 9.31 -10.86 6.65
CA GLU A 24 9.49 -9.42 6.81
C GLU A 24 8.74 -8.63 5.72
N ASP A 25 8.71 -9.14 4.48
CA ASP A 25 7.94 -8.52 3.39
C ASP A 25 6.44 -8.55 3.69
N TYR A 26 5.92 -9.67 4.21
CA TYR A 26 4.51 -9.77 4.60
C TYR A 26 4.19 -8.89 5.81
N GLU A 27 5.07 -8.84 6.80
CA GLU A 27 4.90 -7.96 7.96
C GLU A 27 4.89 -6.48 7.56
N ALA A 28 5.72 -6.07 6.61
CA ALA A 28 5.74 -4.72 6.08
C ALA A 28 4.42 -4.31 5.40
N LEU A 29 3.63 -5.27 4.92
CA LEU A 29 2.31 -5.02 4.31
C LEU A 29 1.18 -4.88 5.33
N LEU A 30 1.43 -5.12 6.62
CA LEU A 30 0.41 -5.01 7.67
C LEU A 30 -0.02 -3.56 7.88
N PRO A 31 -1.30 -3.31 8.22
CA PRO A 31 -1.87 -1.97 8.19
C PRO A 31 -1.31 -1.05 9.28
N TRP A 32 -0.56 -1.55 10.26
CA TRP A 32 0.09 -0.73 11.29
C TRP A 32 1.56 -0.42 10.97
N ASN A 33 2.12 -1.07 9.95
CA ASN A 33 3.50 -0.84 9.46
C ASN A 33 3.53 0.11 8.24
N LEU A 34 2.36 0.50 7.72
CA LEU A 34 2.24 1.39 6.56
C LEU A 34 1.85 2.81 6.96
N SER A 35 2.52 3.79 6.36
CA SER A 35 2.22 5.21 6.48
C SER A 35 1.31 5.70 5.35
N ARG A 36 0.63 6.84 5.55
CA ARG A 36 -0.25 7.43 4.54
C ARG A 36 0.51 7.92 3.31
N GLU A 37 1.76 8.30 3.51
CA GLU A 37 2.67 8.75 2.46
C GLU A 37 3.05 7.59 1.53
N GLN A 38 3.20 6.36 2.07
CA GLN A 38 3.43 5.15 1.28
C GLN A 38 2.20 4.74 0.45
N LEU A 39 1.00 5.07 0.94
CA LEU A 39 -0.28 4.80 0.26
C LEU A 39 -0.72 5.93 -0.68
N ALA A 40 0.07 7.00 -0.79
CA ALA A 40 -0.27 8.12 -1.67
C ALA A 40 -0.33 7.61 -3.11
N VAL A 41 -1.51 7.65 -3.71
CA VAL A 41 -1.68 7.30 -5.11
C VAL A 41 -1.01 8.39 -5.94
N PRO A 42 0.02 8.07 -6.75
CA PRO A 42 0.59 9.07 -7.66
C PRO A 42 -0.53 9.52 -8.59
N ASN A 43 -0.69 10.84 -8.77
CA ASN A 43 -1.71 11.42 -9.64
C ASN A 43 -1.62 10.76 -11.03
N LEU A 44 -2.54 9.85 -11.30
CA LEU A 44 -2.63 9.17 -12.59
C LEU A 44 -3.13 10.22 -13.58
N VAL A 45 -2.20 10.68 -14.42
CA VAL A 45 -2.40 11.43 -15.67
C VAL A 45 -3.58 12.42 -15.65
N THR A 46 -3.30 13.69 -15.37
CA THR A 46 -4.18 14.78 -15.81
C THR A 46 -3.99 14.91 -17.32
N CYS A 47 -4.86 14.30 -18.12
CA CYS A 47 -4.94 14.62 -19.54
C CYS A 47 -5.43 16.08 -19.65
N GLY A 48 -4.53 16.96 -20.10
CA GLY A 48 -4.88 18.31 -20.54
C GLY A 48 -5.50 18.31 -21.92
#